data_AF-A0A7C6QTY8-F1
#
_entry.id   AF-A0A7C6QTY8-F1
#
_cell.length_a   1.000
_cell.length_b   1.000
_cell.length_c   1.000
_cell.angle_alpha   90.00
_cell.angle_beta   90.00
_cell.angle_gamma   90.00
#
_symmetry.space_group_name_H-M   'P 1'
#
loop_
_entity.id
_entity.type
_entity.pdbx_description
1 polymer ?
#
loop_
_entity_poly.entity_id
_entity_poly.type
_entity_poly.pdbx_seq_one_letter_code
_entity_poly.pdbx_strand_id
1 'polypeptide(L)' 'MGDKTITYAYNGDGLRTEKVVNDVITKHIWDGNQIVLERDGTGIVKGRFIRGINLICADDGADSNEKWYLYNGHERY' A
#
# COMPACT_ATOMS: atom_id res chain seq x y z
N MET A 1 15.74 8.76 24.22
CA MET A 1 15.38 7.93 23.05
C MET A 1 13.89 7.67 23.15
N GLY A 2 13.12 7.91 22.09
CA GLY A 2 11.66 7.70 22.11
C GLY A 2 11.32 6.26 21.77
N ASP A 3 10.57 5.59 22.64
CA ASP A 3 10.08 4.24 22.40
C ASP A 3 9.16 4.24 21.17
N LYS A 4 9.34 3.24 20.30
CA LYS A 4 8.48 3.02 19.13
C LYS A 4 7.63 1.78 19.40
N THR A 5 6.33 1.97 19.51
CA THR A 5 5.37 0.86 19.62
C THR A 5 4.83 0.53 18.24
N ILE A 6 4.92 -0.75 17.86
CA ILE A 6 4.39 -1.24 16.58
C ILE A 6 3.51 -2.46 16.83
N THR A 7 2.28 -2.44 16.34
CA THR A 7 1.36 -3.59 16.37
C THR A 7 0.83 -3.90 14.98
N TYR A 8 0.38 -5.15 14.80
CA TYR A 8 -0.11 -5.67 13.53
C TYR A 8 -1.35 -6.53 13.75
N ALA A 9 -2.29 -6.47 12.81
CA ALA A 9 -3.42 -7.38 12.72
C ALA A 9 -3.36 -8.18 11.41
N TYR A 10 -3.88 -9.40 11.43
CA TYR A 10 -3.83 -10.35 10.32
C TYR A 10 -5.21 -10.98 10.09
N ASN A 11 -5.51 -11.36 8.84
CA ASN A 11 -6.71 -12.14 8.51
C ASN A 11 -6.48 -13.65 8.68
N GLY A 12 -7.51 -14.47 8.38
CA GLY A 12 -7.44 -15.93 8.46
C GLY A 12 -6.41 -16.57 7.52
N ASP A 13 -6.03 -15.87 6.45
CA ASP A 13 -5.00 -16.30 5.48
C ASP A 13 -3.58 -15.85 5.90
N GLY A 14 -3.45 -15.17 7.04
CA GLY A 14 -2.17 -14.65 7.53
C GLY A 14 -1.68 -13.38 6.81
N LEU A 15 -2.53 -12.73 5.99
CA LEU A 15 -2.23 -11.45 5.37
C LEU A 15 -2.43 -10.31 6.38
N ARG A 16 -1.49 -9.37 6.41
CA ARG A 16 -1.54 -8.22 7.32
C ARG A 16 -2.64 -7.26 6.90
N THR A 17 -3.65 -7.07 7.76
CA THR A 17 -4.78 -6.17 7.51
C THR A 17 -4.59 -4.81 8.15
N GLU A 18 -3.81 -4.71 9.24
CA GLU A 18 -3.57 -3.45 9.95
C GLU A 18 -2.13 -3.36 10.46
N LYS A 19 -1.60 -2.14 10.49
CA LYS A 19 -0.35 -1.76 11.15
C LYS A 19 -0.61 -0.50 11.97
N VAL A 20 -0.18 -0.50 13.23
CA VAL A 20 -0.20 0.70 14.08
C VAL A 20 1.24 1.05 14.46
N VAL A 21 1.65 2.29 14.22
CA VAL A 21 2.96 2.80 14.67
C VAL A 21 2.71 4.05 15.49
N ASN A 22 2.99 4.02 16.79
CA ASN A 22 2.74 5.14 17.70
C ASN A 22 1.34 5.76 17.46
N ASP A 23 0.30 4.91 17.56
CA ASP A 23 -1.12 5.25 17.35
C ASP A 23 -1.54 5.63 15.91
N VAL A 24 -0.61 5.68 14.96
CA VAL A 24 -0.93 5.89 13.54
C VAL A 24 -1.33 4.56 12.89
N ILE A 25 -2.60 4.46 12.52
CA ILE A 25 -3.19 3.27 11.89
C ILE A 25 -3.04 3.31 10.37
N THR A 26 -2.62 2.18 9.78
CA THR A 26 -2.65 1.90 8.35
C THR A 26 -3.33 0.57 8.11
N LYS A 27 -4.45 0.59 7.38
CA LYS A 27 -5.24 -0.56 6.97
C LYS A 27 -4.87 -0.95 5.54
N HIS A 28 -4.71 -2.25 5.28
CA HIS A 28 -4.31 -2.79 3.98
C HIS A 28 -5.45 -3.61 3.39
N ILE A 29 -5.77 -3.34 2.12
CA ILE A 29 -6.75 -4.09 1.34
C ILE A 29 -6.01 -4.89 0.29
N TRP A 30 -6.32 -6.17 0.20
CA TRP A 30 -5.62 -7.14 -0.61
C TRP A 30 -6.47 -7.60 -1.79
N ASP A 31 -5.81 -7.82 -2.93
CA ASP A 31 -6.29 -8.60 -4.07
C ASP A 31 -5.32 -9.76 -4.29
N GLY A 32 -5.76 -10.99 -4.00
CA GLY A 32 -4.88 -12.15 -3.91
C GLY A 32 -3.74 -11.94 -2.92
N ASN A 33 -2.50 -11.88 -3.43
CA ASN A 33 -1.29 -11.69 -2.63
C ASN A 33 -0.68 -10.27 -2.75
N GLN A 34 -1.44 -9.31 -3.28
CA GLN A 34 -0.98 -7.93 -3.48
C GLN A 34 -1.86 -6.93 -2.71
N ILE A 35 -1.24 -5.92 -2.09
CA ILE A 35 -1.96 -4.79 -1.49
C ILE A 35 -2.36 -3.81 -2.58
N VAL A 36 -3.65 -3.61 -2.80
CA VAL A 36 -4.17 -2.69 -3.83
C VAL A 36 -4.56 -1.33 -3.27
N LEU A 37 -4.77 -1.24 -1.96
CA LEU A 37 -5.21 -0.02 -1.31
C LEU A 37 -4.72 0.03 0.14
N GLU A 38 -4.29 1.21 0.57
CA GLU A 38 -4.02 1.56 1.95
C GLU A 38 -4.95 2.68 2.41
N ARG A 39 -5.48 2.54 3.62
CA ARG A 39 -6.33 3.56 4.25
C ARG A 39 -5.84 3.85 5.66
N ASP A 40 -6.14 5.04 6.16
CA ASP A 40 -5.93 5.33 7.58
C ASP A 40 -7.03 4.70 8.46
N GLY A 41 -6.94 4.92 9.77
CA GLY A 41 -7.94 4.44 10.74
C GLY A 41 -9.37 4.91 10.46
N THR A 42 -9.54 6.09 9.85
CA THR A 42 -10.82 6.73 9.53
C THR A 42 -11.38 6.34 8.16
N GLY A 43 -10.60 5.67 7.33
CA GLY A 43 -10.99 5.20 6.00
C GLY A 43 -10.55 6.12 4.86
N ILE A 44 -9.78 7.17 5.13
CA ILE A 44 -9.20 8.02 4.09
C ILE A 44 -8.12 7.22 3.36
N VAL A 45 -8.14 7.28 2.03
CA VAL A 45 -7.13 6.61 1.19
C VAL A 45 -5.77 7.28 1.38
N LYS A 46 -4.75 6.45 1.61
CA LYS A 46 -3.34 6.85 1.78
C LYS A 46 -2.44 6.33 0.67
N GLY A 47 -2.94 5.35 -0.08
CA GLY A 47 -2.21 4.68 -1.16
C GLY A 47 -3.16 3.88 -2.03
N ARG A 48 -3.13 4.05 -3.36
CA ARG A 48 -3.71 3.08 -4.30
C ARG A 48 -2.60 2.50 -5.17
N PHE A 49 -2.71 1.22 -5.48
CA PHE A 49 -1.69 0.51 -6.24
C PHE A 49 -2.31 -0.28 -7.37
N ILE A 50 -2.09 0.16 -8.61
CA ILE A 50 -2.51 -0.55 -9.81
C ILE A 50 -1.37 -1.46 -10.24
N ARG A 51 -1.66 -2.75 -10.43
CA ARG A 51 -0.68 -3.76 -10.82
C ARG A 51 -1.13 -4.56 -12.05
N GLY A 52 -0.15 -4.95 -12.85
CA GLY A 52 -0.24 -6.05 -13.82
C GLY A 52 0.69 -7.17 -13.34
N ILE A 53 1.68 -7.54 -14.15
CA ILE A 53 2.79 -8.39 -13.67
C ILE A 53 3.67 -7.63 -12.65
N ASN A 54 3.83 -6.32 -12.85
CA ASN A 54 4.58 -5.41 -11.98
C ASN A 54 3.68 -4.27 -11.46
N LEU A 55 4.20 -3.43 -10.54
CA LEU A 55 3.55 -2.18 -10.14
C LEU A 55 3.49 -1.22 -11.33
N ILE A 56 2.29 -0.78 -11.69
CA ILE A 56 2.01 0.12 -12.82
C ILE A 56 1.77 1.54 -12.33
N CYS A 57 1.00 1.71 -11.26
CA CYS A 57 0.73 3.02 -10.68
C CYS A 57 0.74 2.96 -9.15
N ALA A 58 1.26 4.01 -8.53
CA ALA A 58 1.06 4.29 -7.12
C ALA A 58 0.69 5.77 -6.93
N ASP A 59 -0.36 6.05 -6.17
CA ASP A 59 -0.74 7.39 -5.74
C ASP A 59 -1.15 7.37 -4.27
N ASP A 60 -1.15 8.53 -3.63
CA ASP A 60 -1.38 8.68 -2.19
C ASP A 60 -2.87 8.84 -1.80
N GLY A 61 -3.78 8.53 -2.72
CA GLY A 61 -5.22 8.77 -2.58
C GLY A 61 -5.65 10.14 -3.07
N ALA A 62 -4.72 11.05 -3.39
CA ALA A 62 -4.99 12.28 -4.10
C ALA A 62 -4.56 12.11 -5.57
N ASP A 63 -5.48 12.38 -6.50
CA ASP A 63 -5.23 12.27 -7.95
C ASP A 63 -4.06 13.16 -8.43
N SER A 64 -3.59 14.09 -7.59
CA SER A 64 -2.44 14.97 -7.88
C SER A 64 -1.06 14.31 -7.77
N ASN A 65 -0.95 13.11 -7.16
CA ASN A 65 0.35 12.47 -6.88
C ASN A 65 0.48 11.07 -7.51
N GLU A 66 -0.19 10.84 -8.64
CA GLU A 66 -0.07 9.59 -9.39
C GLU A 66 1.33 9.42 -10.00
N LYS A 67 2.00 8.31 -9.66
CA LYS A 67 3.28 7.90 -10.25
C LYS A 67 3.07 6.68 -11.11
N TRP A 68 3.44 6.78 -12.38
CA TRP A 68 3.35 5.71 -13.35
C TRP A 68 4.71 5.06 -13.58
N TYR A 69 4.75 3.73 -13.53
CA TYR A 69 5.95 2.92 -13.67
C TYR A 69 5.85 2.10 -14.97
N LEU A 70 6.58 2.51 -16.00
CA LEU A 70 6.68 1.80 -17.26
C LEU A 70 7.78 0.74 -17.19
N TYR A 71 7.39 -0.52 -17.01
CA TYR A 71 8.28 -1.66 -17.14
C TYR A 71 8.06 -2.30 -18.50
N ASN A 72 8.85 -1.86 -19.48
CA ASN A 72 9.29 -2.56 -20.72
C ASN A 72 9.93 -1.56 -21.72
N GLY A 73 10.75 -0.63 -21.25
CA GLY A 73 11.63 0.19 -22.10
C GLY A 73 12.92 -0.56 -22.44
N HIS A 74 12.84 -1.77 -23.00
CA HIS A 74 14.03 -2.37 -23.60
C HIS A 74 14.18 -1.77 -24.99
N GLU A 75 14.92 -0.66 -25.10
CA GLU A 75 15.45 -0.22 -26.38
C GLU A 75 16.54 -1.23 -26.78
N ARG A 76 16.26 -2.01 -27.82
CA ARG A 76 17.29 -2.74 -28.56
C ARG A 76 17.91 -1.73 -29.54
N TYR A 77 19.18 -1.40 -29.37
CA TYR A 77 20.04 -0.99 -30.48
C TYR A 77 20.98 -2.14 -30.83
#